data_AF-A0A7S2D389-F1
#
_entry.id   AF-A0A7S2D389-F1
#
_cell.length_a   1.000
_cell.length_b   1.000
_cell.length_c   1.000
_cell.angle_alpha   90.00
_cell.angle_beta   90.00
_cell.angle_gamma   90.00
#
_symmetry.space_group_name_H-M   'P 1'
#
loop_
_entity.id
_entity.type
_entity.pdbx_description
1 polymer ?
#
loop_
_entity_poly.entity_id
_entity_poly.type
_entity_poly.pdbx_seq_one_letter_code
_entity_poly.pdbx_strand_id
1 'polypeptide(L)'
;DLGYKPFYERWVRLRCGDGVKIDDDPEKQSLAAFFMSLYDKYVAKLIDYILAGLVDGEMGEKLKQVVPITNIDMVRQLCSTLDAYVPLELTEESDIEQLFIFSLVWSMGAALIEECRPKFDLFLKKISMESLPSGSLYDFLYDMDQHKWMDWSEKVPEYIQPSPFVFSEIMVPTTDSVKYQSALAHMASRKPILFVGESGTAKTLTIQNYMATLDAD
;
A
#
# COMPACT_ATOMS: atom_id res chain seq x y z
N ASP A 1 23.73 8.34 12.25
CA ASP A 1 22.50 8.11 11.49
C ASP A 1 22.57 6.81 10.72
N LEU A 2 21.83 5.78 11.17
CA LEU A 2 21.46 4.70 10.26
C LEU A 2 20.37 5.24 9.34
N GLY A 3 20.62 5.29 8.02
CA GLY A 3 19.61 5.69 7.05
C GLY A 3 18.43 4.72 6.97
N TYR A 4 17.49 4.99 6.07
CA TYR A 4 16.32 4.12 5.85
C TYR A 4 16.64 2.83 5.04
N LYS A 5 17.73 2.82 4.26
CA LYS A 5 18.19 1.62 3.51
C LYS A 5 18.53 0.43 4.43
N PRO A 6 19.34 0.58 5.50
CA PRO A 6 19.58 -0.51 6.46
C PRO A 6 18.32 -1.13 7.07
N PHE A 7 17.26 -0.34 7.27
CA PHE A 7 15.98 -0.86 7.76
C PHE A 7 15.34 -1.80 6.74
N TYR A 8 15.30 -1.38 5.47
CA TYR A 8 14.79 -2.21 4.37
C TYR A 8 15.64 -3.46 4.16
N GLU A 9 16.97 -3.34 4.17
CA GLU A 9 17.89 -4.49 4.06
C GLU A 9 17.70 -5.51 5.18
N ARG A 10 17.40 -5.05 6.40
CA ARG A 10 17.04 -5.94 7.50
C ARG A 10 15.69 -6.62 7.25
N TRP A 11 14.71 -5.90 6.73
CA TRP A 11 13.42 -6.49 6.36
C TRP A 11 13.58 -7.57 5.29
N VAL A 12 14.38 -7.33 4.25
CA VAL A 12 14.69 -8.34 3.22
C VAL A 12 15.35 -9.58 3.84
N ARG A 13 16.31 -9.40 4.75
CA ARG A 13 16.94 -10.52 5.48
C ARG A 13 15.97 -11.29 6.37
N LEU A 14 14.95 -10.65 6.94
CA LEU A 14 13.90 -11.33 7.70
C LEU A 14 12.96 -12.11 6.77
N ARG A 15 12.65 -11.55 5.61
CA ARG A 15 11.75 -12.17 4.63
C ARG A 15 12.37 -13.37 3.93
N CYS A 16 13.67 -13.32 3.69
CA CYS A 16 14.43 -14.33 2.96
C CYS A 16 15.42 -15.10 3.85
N GLY A 17 15.27 -15.05 5.18
CA GLY A 17 16.18 -15.69 6.13
C GLY A 17 15.82 -15.40 7.59
N ASP A 18 16.83 -15.12 8.43
CA ASP A 18 16.67 -14.95 9.90
C ASP A 18 16.77 -13.50 10.39
N GLY A 19 16.92 -12.55 9.47
CA GLY A 19 17.12 -11.12 9.78
C GLY A 19 18.56 -10.70 10.06
N VAL A 20 19.49 -11.65 10.19
CA VAL A 20 20.94 -11.43 10.25
C VAL A 20 21.56 -11.73 8.90
N LYS A 21 21.19 -12.86 8.29
CA LYS A 21 21.61 -13.31 6.95
C LYS A 21 20.41 -13.78 6.11
N ILE A 22 20.61 -13.79 4.80
CA ILE A 22 19.71 -14.46 3.85
C ILE A 22 20.03 -15.96 3.90
N ASP A 23 19.03 -16.81 3.74
CA ASP A 23 19.23 -18.26 3.66
C ASP A 23 20.12 -18.63 2.47
N ASP A 24 20.94 -19.66 2.62
CA ASP A 24 21.87 -20.12 1.57
C ASP A 24 21.15 -20.78 0.37
N ASP A 25 19.82 -20.85 0.40
CA ASP A 25 18.95 -21.29 -0.69
C ASP A 25 19.03 -20.33 -1.89
N PRO A 26 19.41 -20.81 -3.11
CA PRO A 26 19.47 -19.99 -4.32
C PRO A 26 18.19 -19.21 -4.63
N GLU A 27 17.01 -19.76 -4.33
CA GLU A 27 15.73 -19.08 -4.57
C GLU A 27 15.57 -17.89 -3.61
N LYS A 28 15.92 -18.07 -2.33
CA LYS A 28 15.88 -16.99 -1.33
C LYS A 28 16.91 -15.90 -1.63
N GLN A 29 18.09 -16.25 -2.12
CA GLN A 29 19.11 -15.30 -2.56
C GLN A 29 18.64 -14.47 -3.76
N SER A 30 18.03 -15.12 -4.75
CA SER A 30 17.49 -14.45 -5.94
C SER A 30 16.33 -13.52 -5.57
N LEU A 31 15.39 -13.98 -4.73
CA LEU A 31 14.28 -13.17 -4.24
C LEU A 31 14.77 -11.95 -3.43
N ALA A 32 15.77 -12.13 -2.58
CA ALA A 32 16.36 -11.02 -1.82
C ALA A 32 17.01 -9.99 -2.75
N ALA A 33 17.75 -10.44 -3.76
CA ALA A 33 18.32 -9.56 -4.78
C ALA A 33 17.23 -8.81 -5.56
N PHE A 34 16.13 -9.48 -5.89
CA PHE A 34 14.99 -8.88 -6.57
C PHE A 34 14.35 -7.76 -5.74
N PHE A 35 14.05 -8.00 -4.46
CA PHE A 35 13.54 -6.94 -3.56
C PHE A 35 14.49 -5.75 -3.44
N MET A 36 15.80 -5.99 -3.36
CA MET A 36 16.80 -4.92 -3.35
C MET A 36 16.78 -4.12 -4.67
N SER A 37 16.56 -4.78 -5.80
CA SER A 37 16.42 -4.11 -7.10
C SER A 37 15.16 -3.24 -7.16
N LEU A 38 14.02 -3.70 -6.61
CA LEU A 38 12.78 -2.92 -6.50
C LEU A 38 12.98 -1.70 -5.59
N TYR A 39 13.74 -1.84 -4.50
CA TYR A 39 14.08 -0.72 -3.65
C TYR A 39 14.84 0.38 -4.40
N ASP A 40 15.89 0.02 -5.14
CA ASP A 40 16.68 1.00 -5.90
C ASP A 40 15.87 1.56 -7.10
N LYS A 41 14.97 0.75 -7.69
CA LYS A 41 14.08 1.17 -8.78
C LYS A 41 13.05 2.22 -8.31
N TYR A 42 12.42 1.99 -7.15
CA TYR A 42 11.27 2.77 -6.68
C TYR A 42 11.55 3.61 -5.44
N VAL A 43 11.94 2.98 -4.34
CA VAL A 43 11.85 3.55 -2.98
C VAL A 43 12.70 4.80 -2.83
N ALA A 44 13.96 4.76 -3.27
CA ALA A 44 14.84 5.92 -3.18
C ALA A 44 14.30 7.12 -3.99
N LYS A 45 13.89 6.87 -5.24
CA LYS A 45 13.36 7.91 -6.14
C LYS A 45 12.05 8.51 -5.62
N LEU A 46 11.18 7.69 -5.03
CA LEU A 46 9.92 8.17 -4.46
C LEU A 46 10.14 9.01 -3.21
N ILE A 47 11.07 8.63 -2.33
CA ILE A 47 11.44 9.43 -1.15
C ILE A 47 12.01 10.79 -1.58
N ASP A 48 12.93 10.79 -2.55
CA ASP A 48 13.51 12.01 -3.12
C ASP A 48 12.44 12.91 -3.72
N TYR A 49 11.49 12.35 -4.46
CA TYR A 49 10.40 13.11 -5.04
C TYR A 49 9.44 13.67 -3.96
N ILE A 50 9.00 12.83 -3.02
CA ILE A 50 8.03 13.23 -2.00
C ILE A 50 8.62 14.29 -1.06
N LEU A 51 9.85 14.09 -0.57
CA LEU A 51 10.42 14.94 0.47
C LEU A 51 11.19 16.15 -0.08
N ALA A 52 11.91 15.97 -1.19
CA ALA A 52 12.77 17.01 -1.77
C ALA A 52 12.23 17.60 -3.08
N GLY A 53 11.26 16.95 -3.73
CA GLY A 53 10.81 17.35 -5.06
C GLY A 53 11.84 17.01 -6.15
N LEU A 54 12.81 16.16 -5.86
CA LEU A 54 13.89 15.81 -6.78
C LEU A 54 13.44 14.69 -7.72
N VAL A 55 13.48 14.94 -9.02
CA VAL A 55 13.17 13.95 -10.06
C VAL A 55 14.25 14.01 -11.13
N ASP A 56 14.91 12.89 -11.41
CA ASP A 56 15.95 12.78 -12.45
C ASP A 56 17.08 13.83 -12.33
N GLY A 57 17.40 14.27 -11.09
CA GLY A 57 18.41 15.29 -10.80
C GLY A 57 17.90 16.74 -10.86
N GLU A 58 16.65 16.95 -11.27
CA GLU A 58 16.02 18.26 -11.33
C GLU A 58 15.17 18.54 -10.08
N MET A 59 15.31 19.73 -9.52
CA MET A 59 14.51 20.18 -8.38
C MET A 59 13.15 20.72 -8.86
N GLY A 60 12.09 20.05 -8.44
CA GLY A 60 10.70 20.45 -8.65
C GLY A 60 9.96 20.75 -7.35
N GLU A 61 8.63 20.69 -7.40
CA GLU A 61 7.78 20.82 -6.22
C GLU A 61 7.70 19.48 -5.47
N LYS A 62 8.05 19.49 -4.18
CA LYS A 62 7.85 18.32 -3.30
C LYS A 62 6.37 18.00 -3.13
N LEU A 63 6.05 16.74 -2.88
CA LEU A 63 4.67 16.33 -2.63
C LEU A 63 4.26 16.63 -1.19
N LYS A 64 3.03 17.12 -1.04
CA LYS A 64 2.47 17.47 0.26
C LYS A 64 1.81 16.23 0.88
N GLN A 65 2.08 16.03 2.17
CA GLN A 65 1.52 14.94 2.96
C GLN A 65 0.42 15.46 3.87
N VAL A 66 -0.61 14.66 4.10
CA VAL A 66 -1.69 14.95 5.06
C VAL A 66 -1.12 15.06 6.48
N VAL A 67 -0.18 14.16 6.81
CA VAL A 67 0.60 14.17 8.05
C VAL A 67 2.07 14.08 7.66
N PRO A 68 2.98 14.88 8.24
CA PRO A 68 4.40 14.74 7.95
C PRO A 68 4.94 13.36 8.37
N ILE A 69 5.45 12.60 7.41
CA ILE A 69 6.10 11.29 7.62
C ILE A 69 7.58 11.43 7.23
N THR A 70 8.46 10.88 8.07
CA THR A 70 9.90 10.85 7.81
C THR A 70 10.27 9.77 6.78
N ASN A 71 11.43 9.86 6.15
CA ASN A 71 11.90 8.82 5.21
C ASN A 71 11.94 7.41 5.82
N ILE A 72 12.36 7.28 7.09
CA ILE A 72 12.40 6.00 7.80
C ILE A 72 11.00 5.46 8.07
N ASP A 73 10.05 6.33 8.41
CA ASP A 73 8.66 5.93 8.66
C ASP A 73 7.93 5.55 7.37
N MET A 74 8.25 6.20 6.24
CA MET A 74 7.77 5.81 4.91
C MET A 74 8.20 4.39 4.55
N VAL A 75 9.48 4.05 4.76
CA VAL A 75 9.98 2.69 4.51
C VAL A 75 9.38 1.69 5.50
N ARG A 76 9.21 2.06 6.77
CA ARG A 76 8.58 1.19 7.76
C ARG A 76 7.15 0.85 7.39
N GLN A 77 6.39 1.85 6.92
CA GLN A 77 5.02 1.64 6.42
C GLN A 77 5.02 0.74 5.20
N LEU A 78 5.90 0.98 4.21
CA LEU A 78 6.04 0.11 3.04
C LEU A 78 6.31 -1.35 3.43
N CYS A 79 7.28 -1.61 4.30
CA CYS A 79 7.57 -2.98 4.77
C CYS A 79 6.35 -3.63 5.44
N SER A 80 5.61 -2.88 6.26
CA SER A 80 4.39 -3.38 6.91
C SER A 80 3.28 -3.71 5.89
N THR A 81 3.14 -2.89 4.85
CA THR A 81 2.18 -3.12 3.77
C THR A 81 2.60 -4.33 2.92
N LEU A 82 3.89 -4.46 2.59
CA LEU A 82 4.41 -5.63 1.89
C LEU A 82 4.20 -6.92 2.68
N ASP A 83 4.40 -6.90 3.99
CA ASP A 83 4.13 -8.05 4.84
C ASP A 83 2.64 -8.44 4.80
N ALA A 84 1.74 -7.47 4.70
CA ALA A 84 0.29 -7.68 4.68
C ALA A 84 -0.22 -8.20 3.33
N TYR A 85 0.37 -7.76 2.21
CA TYR A 85 -0.14 -8.03 0.86
C TYR A 85 0.69 -9.00 0.04
N VAL A 86 1.98 -9.19 0.33
CA VAL A 86 2.85 -10.10 -0.41
C VAL A 86 2.97 -11.42 0.36
N PRO A 87 2.42 -12.54 -0.16
CA PRO A 87 2.57 -13.86 0.46
C PRO A 87 4.04 -14.26 0.62
N LEU A 88 4.37 -15.06 1.64
CA LEU A 88 5.76 -15.47 1.92
C LEU A 88 6.27 -16.49 0.91
N GLU A 89 5.36 -17.25 0.32
CA GLU A 89 5.58 -18.32 -0.63
C GLU A 89 5.60 -17.82 -2.08
N LEU A 90 5.26 -16.55 -2.32
CA LEU A 90 5.23 -15.98 -3.66
C LEU A 90 6.66 -15.77 -4.17
N THR A 91 6.96 -16.35 -5.34
CA THR A 91 8.27 -16.29 -6.01
C THR A 91 8.22 -15.66 -7.40
N GLU A 92 7.04 -15.55 -8.01
CA GLU A 92 6.87 -14.94 -9.34
C GLU A 92 7.18 -13.44 -9.31
N GLU A 93 8.30 -13.05 -9.92
CA GLU A 93 8.82 -11.66 -9.88
C GLU A 93 7.81 -10.63 -10.39
N SER A 94 7.06 -10.97 -11.45
CA SER A 94 6.02 -10.09 -12.01
C SER A 94 4.95 -9.79 -10.95
N ASP A 95 4.39 -10.80 -10.29
CA ASP A 95 3.36 -10.60 -9.28
C ASP A 95 3.90 -9.85 -8.06
N ILE A 96 5.13 -10.16 -7.64
CA ILE A 96 5.81 -9.45 -6.55
C ILE A 96 5.94 -7.96 -6.89
N GLU A 97 6.36 -7.62 -8.11
CA GLU A 97 6.50 -6.23 -8.52
C GLU A 97 5.15 -5.50 -8.58
N GLN A 98 4.09 -6.15 -9.06
CA GLN A 98 2.74 -5.56 -9.06
C GLN A 98 2.22 -5.31 -7.63
N LEU A 99 2.39 -6.27 -6.72
CA LEU A 99 2.07 -6.09 -5.30
C LEU A 99 2.98 -5.06 -4.61
N PHE A 100 4.22 -4.91 -5.07
CA PHE A 100 5.14 -3.89 -4.58
C PHE A 100 4.65 -2.49 -4.96
N ILE A 101 4.25 -2.31 -6.23
CA ILE A 101 3.65 -1.07 -6.73
C ILE A 101 2.35 -0.75 -5.97
N PHE A 102 1.47 -1.74 -5.78
CA PHE A 102 0.28 -1.60 -4.95
C PHE A 102 0.65 -1.15 -3.53
N SER A 103 1.66 -1.79 -2.92
CA SER A 103 2.11 -1.46 -1.57
C SER A 103 2.70 -0.05 -1.46
N LEU A 104 3.35 0.47 -2.51
CA LEU A 104 3.83 1.86 -2.56
C LEU A 104 2.68 2.86 -2.58
N VAL A 105 1.63 2.59 -3.36
CA VAL A 105 0.40 3.41 -3.41
C VAL A 105 -0.28 3.43 -2.04
N TRP A 106 -0.40 2.28 -1.39
CA TRP A 106 -1.08 2.12 -0.09
C TRP A 106 -0.19 2.30 1.14
N SER A 107 1.04 2.79 0.96
CA SER A 107 1.92 3.25 2.05
C SER A 107 2.34 4.70 1.83
N MET A 108 3.39 4.94 1.04
CA MET A 108 3.94 6.27 0.78
C MET A 108 2.92 7.18 0.07
N GLY A 109 2.18 6.63 -0.90
CA GLY A 109 1.14 7.35 -1.65
C GLY A 109 -0.09 7.69 -0.79
N ALA A 110 -0.47 6.80 0.13
CA ALA A 110 -1.66 6.95 0.97
C ALA A 110 -1.58 8.19 1.89
N ALA A 111 -0.36 8.57 2.29
CA ALA A 111 -0.11 9.74 3.11
C ALA A 111 -0.17 11.08 2.36
N LEU A 112 -0.26 11.06 1.03
CA LEU A 112 -0.30 12.26 0.21
C LEU A 112 -1.69 12.90 0.20
N ILE A 113 -1.72 14.22 0.16
CA ILE A 113 -2.96 14.97 -0.08
C ILE A 113 -3.48 14.65 -1.48
N GLU A 114 -4.78 14.83 -1.68
CA GLU A 114 -5.49 14.43 -2.91
C GLU A 114 -4.87 15.04 -4.17
N GLU A 115 -4.47 16.31 -4.13
CA GLU A 115 -3.88 17.03 -5.27
C GLU A 115 -2.49 16.52 -5.67
N CYS A 116 -1.80 15.84 -4.75
CA CYS A 116 -0.49 15.25 -5.01
C CYS A 116 -0.57 13.81 -5.54
N ARG A 117 -1.70 13.11 -5.35
CA ARG A 117 -1.88 11.71 -5.77
C ARG A 117 -1.73 11.52 -7.28
N PRO A 118 -2.30 12.37 -8.17
CA PRO A 118 -2.10 12.22 -9.61
C PRO A 118 -0.64 12.38 -10.04
N LYS A 119 0.11 13.29 -9.39
CA LYS A 119 1.54 13.50 -9.67
C LYS A 119 2.36 12.27 -9.27
N PHE A 120 2.07 11.71 -8.08
CA PHE A 120 2.68 10.47 -7.60
C PHE A 120 2.36 9.28 -8.51
N ASP A 121 1.08 9.10 -8.86
CA ASP A 121 0.62 8.03 -9.76
C ASP A 121 1.35 8.04 -11.10
N LEU A 122 1.41 9.22 -11.74
CA LEU A 122 2.10 9.40 -13.01
C LEU A 122 3.59 9.09 -12.90
N PHE A 123 4.24 9.57 -11.84
CA PHE A 123 5.66 9.32 -11.62
C PHE A 123 5.94 7.84 -11.37
N LEU A 124 5.12 7.17 -10.56
CA LEU A 124 5.23 5.74 -10.27
C LEU A 124 5.07 4.90 -11.54
N LYS A 125 4.09 5.21 -12.38
CA LYS A 125 3.90 4.57 -13.70
C LYS A 125 5.08 4.80 -14.64
N LYS A 126 5.64 6.02 -14.65
CA LYS A 126 6.82 6.35 -15.48
C LYS A 126 8.03 5.49 -15.10
N ILE A 127 8.28 5.29 -13.81
CA ILE A 127 9.45 4.55 -13.34
C ILE A 127 9.25 3.03 -13.31
N SER A 128 8.00 2.55 -13.30
CA SER A 128 7.74 1.10 -13.29
C SER A 128 8.04 0.44 -14.63
N MET A 129 7.61 1.08 -15.73
CA MET A 129 7.59 0.46 -17.07
C MET A 129 6.75 -0.83 -17.14
N GLU A 130 5.94 -1.09 -16.13
CA GLU A 130 5.04 -2.25 -16.03
C GLU A 130 3.71 -1.98 -16.75
N SER A 131 2.99 -3.06 -17.09
CA SER A 131 1.62 -2.96 -17.61
C SER A 131 0.63 -2.61 -16.50
N LEU A 132 0.51 -1.31 -16.20
CA LEU A 132 -0.36 -0.76 -15.18
C LEU A 132 -1.69 -0.23 -15.75
N PRO A 133 -2.75 -0.13 -14.93
CA PRO A 133 -4.00 0.52 -15.32
C PRO A 133 -3.80 1.93 -15.86
N SER A 134 -4.58 2.31 -16.86
CA SER A 134 -4.60 3.67 -17.39
C SER A 134 -5.18 4.67 -16.38
N GLY A 135 -6.19 4.25 -15.61
CA GLY A 135 -6.77 5.02 -14.51
C GLY A 135 -5.84 5.14 -13.29
N SER A 136 -6.24 5.95 -12.31
CA SER A 136 -5.47 6.16 -11.07
C SER A 136 -5.25 4.84 -10.33
N LEU A 137 -4.01 4.50 -9.95
CA LEU A 137 -3.69 3.27 -9.20
C LEU A 137 -4.42 3.19 -7.85
N TYR A 138 -4.88 4.32 -7.31
CA TYR A 138 -5.71 4.36 -6.10
C TYR A 138 -7.11 3.76 -6.30
N ASP A 139 -7.54 3.55 -7.54
CA ASP A 139 -8.83 2.98 -7.93
C ASP A 139 -8.75 1.51 -8.32
N PHE A 140 -7.54 0.92 -8.28
CA PHE A 140 -7.34 -0.48 -8.58
C PHE A 140 -6.74 -1.26 -7.40
N LEU A 141 -6.96 -2.57 -7.42
CA LEU A 141 -6.29 -3.55 -6.59
C LEU A 141 -5.64 -4.60 -7.48
N TYR A 142 -4.50 -5.15 -7.05
CA TYR A 142 -3.91 -6.28 -7.75
C TYR A 142 -4.52 -7.59 -7.23
N ASP A 143 -5.15 -8.35 -8.11
CA ASP A 143 -5.80 -9.60 -7.81
C ASP A 143 -4.86 -10.76 -8.10
N MET A 144 -4.43 -11.45 -7.06
CA MET A 144 -3.48 -12.58 -7.16
C MET A 144 -4.10 -13.82 -7.77
N ASP A 145 -5.42 -14.00 -7.70
CA ASP A 145 -6.08 -15.16 -8.30
C ASP A 145 -6.18 -15.01 -9.82
N GLN A 146 -6.34 -13.78 -10.31
CA GLN A 146 -6.46 -13.46 -11.73
C GLN A 146 -5.19 -12.86 -12.37
N HIS A 147 -4.13 -12.65 -11.58
CA HIS A 147 -2.87 -12.01 -11.99
C HIS A 147 -3.09 -10.70 -12.78
N LYS A 148 -4.00 -9.86 -12.29
CA LYS A 148 -4.34 -8.59 -12.96
C LYS A 148 -4.81 -7.51 -11.99
N TRP A 149 -4.72 -6.28 -12.44
CA TRP A 149 -5.36 -5.14 -11.77
C TRP A 149 -6.87 -5.14 -12.02
N MET A 150 -7.65 -4.99 -10.95
CA MET A 150 -9.12 -4.90 -10.98
C MET A 150 -9.57 -3.58 -10.37
N ASP A 151 -10.64 -3.00 -10.92
CA ASP A 151 -11.22 -1.78 -10.37
C ASP A 151 -11.91 -2.10 -9.03
N TRP A 152 -11.71 -1.26 -8.01
CA TRP A 152 -12.36 -1.45 -6.72
C TRP A 152 -13.88 -1.45 -6.80
N SER A 153 -14.46 -0.76 -7.80
CA SER A 153 -15.90 -0.74 -8.05
C SER A 153 -16.46 -2.14 -8.35
N GLU A 154 -15.66 -3.04 -8.93
CA GLU A 154 -16.06 -4.44 -9.19
C GLU A 154 -16.25 -5.25 -7.89
N LYS A 155 -15.66 -4.80 -6.77
CA LYS A 155 -15.82 -5.42 -5.44
C LYS A 155 -16.92 -4.79 -4.60
N VAL A 156 -17.63 -3.77 -5.10
CA VAL A 156 -18.71 -3.12 -4.35
C VAL A 156 -19.97 -3.98 -4.40
N PRO A 157 -20.46 -4.50 -3.25
CA PRO A 157 -21.68 -5.29 -3.24
C PRO A 157 -22.89 -4.41 -3.59
N GLU A 158 -23.93 -5.03 -4.16
CA GLU A 158 -25.19 -4.31 -4.40
C GLU A 158 -25.79 -3.83 -3.08
N TYR A 159 -26.32 -2.61 -3.08
CA TYR A 159 -27.02 -2.08 -1.91
C TYR A 159 -28.32 -2.86 -1.66
N ILE A 160 -28.44 -3.39 -0.45
CA ILE A 160 -29.66 -4.05 0.02
C ILE A 160 -30.29 -3.16 1.10
N GLN A 161 -31.52 -2.73 0.87
CA GLN A 161 -32.27 -1.93 1.83
C GLN A 161 -32.66 -2.78 3.06
N PRO A 162 -32.44 -2.30 4.29
CA PRO A 162 -32.84 -3.03 5.49
C PRO A 162 -34.36 -3.22 5.55
N SER A 163 -34.79 -4.40 6.02
CA SER A 163 -36.19 -4.76 6.20
C SER A 163 -36.39 -5.35 7.61
N PRO A 164 -37.20 -4.72 8.49
CA PRO A 164 -37.98 -3.49 8.26
C PRO A 164 -37.08 -2.27 7.99
N PHE A 165 -37.63 -1.25 7.32
CA PHE A 165 -36.86 -0.07 6.98
C PHE A 165 -36.51 0.74 8.23
N VAL A 166 -35.22 0.78 8.55
CA VAL A 166 -34.66 1.58 9.65
C VAL A 166 -33.60 2.50 9.07
N PHE A 167 -33.87 3.82 9.06
CA PHE A 167 -33.00 4.81 8.42
C PHE A 167 -31.58 4.83 9.01
N SER A 168 -31.43 4.61 10.31
CA SER A 168 -30.12 4.54 10.99
C SER A 168 -29.28 3.31 10.63
N GLU A 169 -29.87 2.30 9.99
CA GLU A 169 -29.19 1.08 9.54
C GLU A 169 -28.83 1.12 8.05
N ILE A 170 -29.15 2.21 7.35
CA ILE A 170 -28.79 2.38 5.94
C ILE A 170 -27.27 2.53 5.84
N MET A 171 -26.65 1.51 5.26
CA MET A 171 -25.22 1.44 4.97
C MET A 171 -25.06 1.19 3.48
N VAL A 172 -24.81 2.25 2.71
CA VAL A 172 -24.57 2.11 1.28
C VAL A 172 -23.12 1.70 1.07
N PRO A 173 -22.85 0.49 0.55
CA PRO A 173 -21.50 0.11 0.19
C PRO A 173 -21.02 1.01 -0.95
N THR A 174 -19.90 1.67 -0.72
CA THR A 174 -19.20 2.52 -1.69
C THR A 174 -17.81 1.96 -1.95
N THR A 175 -17.20 2.35 -3.07
CA THR A 175 -15.82 1.99 -3.41
C THR A 175 -14.86 2.30 -2.26
N ASP A 176 -15.00 3.46 -1.62
CA ASP A 176 -14.17 3.85 -0.47
C ASP A 176 -14.38 2.94 0.74
N SER A 177 -15.63 2.57 1.06
CA SER A 177 -15.90 1.66 2.17
C SER A 177 -15.24 0.29 1.96
N VAL A 178 -15.29 -0.25 0.74
CA VAL A 178 -14.67 -1.54 0.40
C VAL A 178 -13.15 -1.45 0.43
N LYS A 179 -12.57 -0.39 -0.15
CA LYS A 179 -11.12 -0.10 -0.11
C LYS A 179 -10.60 -0.10 1.33
N TYR A 180 -11.23 0.70 2.20
CA TYR A 180 -10.76 0.87 3.58
C TYR A 180 -11.05 -0.35 4.46
N GLN A 181 -12.17 -1.06 4.25
CA GLN A 181 -12.42 -2.33 4.93
C GLN A 181 -11.39 -3.39 4.55
N SER A 182 -11.04 -3.48 3.26
CA SER A 182 -9.98 -4.38 2.80
C SER A 182 -8.63 -4.04 3.42
N ALA A 183 -8.26 -2.75 3.45
CA ALA A 183 -7.05 -2.27 4.10
C ALA A 183 -7.00 -2.63 5.60
N LEU A 184 -8.10 -2.44 6.32
CA LEU A 184 -8.23 -2.83 7.73
C LEU A 184 -8.06 -4.34 7.90
N ALA A 185 -8.73 -5.15 7.08
CA ALA A 185 -8.65 -6.61 7.17
C ALA A 185 -7.22 -7.16 7.01
N HIS A 186 -6.41 -6.57 6.13
CA HIS A 186 -5.04 -7.03 5.89
C HIS A 186 -4.02 -6.47 6.88
N MET A 187 -4.19 -5.23 7.34
CA MET A 187 -3.15 -4.52 8.09
C MET A 187 -3.43 -4.39 9.59
N ALA A 188 -4.69 -4.33 10.03
CA ALA A 188 -5.02 -3.95 11.40
C ALA A 188 -4.64 -5.01 12.45
N SER A 189 -4.60 -6.29 12.06
CA SER A 189 -4.12 -7.39 12.92
C SER A 189 -2.60 -7.35 13.15
N ARG A 190 -1.86 -6.62 12.31
CA ARG A 190 -0.39 -6.57 12.34
C ARG A 190 0.16 -5.32 13.00
N LYS A 191 -0.47 -4.17 12.75
CA LYS A 191 -0.04 -2.85 13.25
C LYS A 191 -1.23 -1.91 13.47
N PRO A 192 -1.16 -0.98 14.43
CA PRO A 192 -2.13 0.12 14.55
C PRO A 192 -2.17 0.97 13.27
N ILE A 193 -3.37 1.39 12.86
CA ILE A 193 -3.60 2.20 11.65
C ILE A 193 -4.18 3.57 12.04
N LEU A 194 -3.70 4.64 11.39
CA LEU A 194 -4.22 6.00 11.54
C LEU A 194 -5.13 6.35 10.35
N PHE A 195 -6.40 6.64 10.63
CA PHE A 195 -7.35 7.18 9.65
C PHE A 195 -7.46 8.69 9.79
N VAL A 196 -7.15 9.43 8.72
CA VAL A 196 -7.23 10.91 8.68
C VAL A 196 -8.22 11.36 7.62
N GLY A 197 -8.97 12.42 7.91
CA GLY A 197 -9.93 13.03 6.99
C GLY A 197 -10.88 13.97 7.74
N GLU A 198 -11.65 14.76 7.01
CA GLU A 198 -12.57 15.75 7.59
C GLU A 198 -13.65 15.13 8.49
N SER A 199 -14.27 15.93 9.36
CA SER A 199 -15.39 15.44 10.18
C SER A 199 -16.55 14.97 9.28
N GLY A 200 -17.18 13.85 9.63
CA GLY A 200 -18.28 13.29 8.85
C GLY A 200 -17.89 12.34 7.71
N THR A 201 -16.61 12.07 7.45
CA THR A 201 -16.17 11.17 6.37
C THR A 201 -16.21 9.67 6.72
N ALA A 202 -17.21 9.23 7.48
CA ALA A 202 -17.47 7.83 7.86
C ALA A 202 -16.32 7.05 8.55
N LYS A 203 -15.17 7.65 8.86
CA LYS A 203 -13.99 6.98 9.48
C LYS A 203 -14.35 6.11 10.69
N THR A 204 -15.06 6.68 11.67
CA THR A 204 -15.46 5.97 12.90
C THR A 204 -16.36 4.78 12.58
N LEU A 205 -17.30 4.97 11.64
CA LEU A 205 -18.23 3.93 11.20
C LEU A 205 -17.46 2.79 10.51
N THR A 206 -16.53 3.11 9.60
CA THR A 206 -15.68 2.11 8.93
C THR A 206 -14.92 1.25 9.93
N ILE A 207 -14.31 1.86 10.94
CA ILE A 207 -13.59 1.13 12.00
C ILE A 207 -14.56 0.28 12.83
N GLN A 208 -15.70 0.82 13.24
CA GLN A 208 -16.71 0.09 14.00
C GLN A 208 -17.23 -1.14 13.25
N ASN A 209 -17.50 -1.01 11.94
CA ASN A 209 -17.92 -2.14 11.12
C ASN A 209 -16.86 -3.21 11.05
N TYR A 210 -15.59 -2.83 10.85
CA TYR A 210 -14.49 -3.79 10.87
C TYR A 210 -14.39 -4.51 12.22
N MET A 211 -14.45 -3.77 13.33
CA MET A 211 -14.40 -4.37 14.67
C MET A 211 -15.57 -5.32 14.92
N ALA A 212 -16.75 -5.05 14.37
CA ALA A 212 -17.91 -5.94 14.47
C ALA A 212 -17.76 -7.25 13.66
N THR A 213 -16.82 -7.31 12.70
CA THR A 213 -16.48 -8.55 11.98
C THR A 213 -15.45 -9.41 12.70
N LEU A 214 -14.80 -8.87 13.74
CA LEU A 214 -13.86 -9.64 14.55
C LEU A 214 -14.63 -10.46 15.58
N ASP A 215 -14.17 -11.68 15.84
CA ASP A 215 -14.75 -12.52 16.86
C ASP A 215 -14.68 -11.82 18.22
N ALA A 216 -15.78 -11.89 18.98
CA ALA A 216 -15.81 -11.42 20.36
C ALA A 216 -15.14 -12.50 21.23
N ASP A 217 -13.84 -12.35 21.46
CA ASP A 217 -13.13 -13.10 22.51
C ASP A 217 -13.72 -12.81 23.91
#